data_AF-A0A2S7XQW6-F1
#
_entry.id   AF-A0A2S7XQW6-F1
#
_cell.length_a   1.000
_cell.length_b   1.000
_cell.length_c   1.000
_cell.angle_alpha   90.00
_cell.angle_beta   90.00
_cell.angle_gamma   90.00
#
_symmetry.space_group_name_H-M   'P 1'
#
loop_
_entity.id
_entity.type
_entity.pdbx_description
1 polymer ?
#
loop_
_entity_poly.entity_id
_entity_poly.type
_entity_poly.pdbx_seq_one_letter_code
_entity_poly.pdbx_strand_id
1 'polypeptide(L)' 'MDFADAQPVAAVPALAQLQAETVGKTCVTLLLENEVLASLKLRAEINGCHYQTLINEILIRAA' A
#
# COMPACT_ATOMS: atom_id res chain seq x y z
N MET A 1 -14.30 21.31 15.20
CA MET A 1 -14.01 19.93 14.76
C MET A 1 -13.89 19.13 16.04
N ASP A 2 -14.78 18.16 16.25
CA ASP A 2 -14.86 17.42 17.51
C ASP A 2 -14.06 16.11 17.40
N PHE A 3 -12.97 16.02 18.16
CA PHE A 3 -12.09 14.86 18.28
C PHE A 3 -11.86 14.53 19.77
N ALA A 4 -12.78 14.92 20.64
CA ALA A 4 -12.60 14.78 22.09
C ALA A 4 -12.34 13.32 22.51
N ASP A 5 -12.93 12.36 21.79
CA ASP A 5 -12.78 10.92 22.04
C ASP A 5 -11.74 10.23 21.14
N ALA A 6 -11.00 10.98 20.33
CA ALA A 6 -10.03 10.39 19.42
C ALA A 6 -8.84 9.81 20.21
N GLN A 7 -8.60 8.52 20.05
CA GLN A 7 -7.46 7.83 20.66
C GLN A 7 -6.25 7.82 19.71
N PRO A 8 -5.02 7.99 20.21
CA PRO A 8 -3.83 7.86 19.40
C PRO A 8 -3.69 6.41 18.91
N VAL A 9 -3.09 6.23 17.73
CA VAL A 9 -2.87 4.89 17.11
C VAL A 9 -2.18 3.92 18.08
N ALA A 10 -1.23 4.42 18.88
CA ALA A 10 -0.53 3.63 19.90
C ALA A 10 -1.44 3.09 21.02
N ALA A 11 -2.59 3.73 21.29
CA ALA A 11 -3.56 3.29 22.28
C ALA A 11 -4.55 2.24 21.74
N VAL A 12 -4.55 1.99 20.43
CA VAL A 12 -5.41 0.98 19.79
C VAL A 12 -4.53 -0.14 19.24
N PRO A 13 -4.43 -1.30 19.92
CA PRO A 13 -3.47 -2.36 19.59
C PRO A 13 -3.53 -2.83 18.12
N ALA A 14 -4.73 -2.94 17.55
CA ALA A 14 -4.89 -3.31 16.15
C ALA A 14 -4.31 -2.27 15.18
N LEU A 15 -4.47 -0.97 15.47
CA LEU A 15 -3.92 0.09 14.64
C LEU A 15 -2.40 0.22 14.82
N ALA A 16 -1.88 0.01 16.04
CA ALA A 16 -0.45 -0.03 16.30
C ALA A 16 0.26 -1.15 15.52
N GLN A 17 -0.36 -2.34 15.42
CA GLN A 17 0.15 -3.45 14.61
C GLN A 17 0.15 -3.11 13.12
N LEU A 18 -0.96 -2.58 12.59
CA LEU A 18 -1.04 -2.16 11.19
C LEU A 18 -0.01 -1.07 10.86
N GLN A 19 0.24 -0.14 11.78
CA GLN A 19 1.28 0.87 11.59
C GLN A 19 2.67 0.24 11.55
N ALA A 20 2.97 -0.71 12.43
CA ALA A 20 4.25 -1.43 12.44
C ALA A 20 4.50 -2.21 11.13
N GLU A 21 3.48 -2.80 10.52
CA GLU A 21 3.57 -3.47 9.20
C GLU A 21 3.93 -2.51 8.05
N THR A 22 3.71 -1.22 8.24
CA THR A 22 4.07 -0.18 7.26
C THR A 22 5.44 0.46 7.52
N VAL A 23 6.02 0.24 8.70
CA VAL A 23 7.37 0.72 9.04
C VAL A 23 8.39 0.05 8.12
N GLY A 24 9.15 0.85 7.37
CA GLY A 24 10.18 0.38 6.43
C GLY A 24 9.80 0.46 4.95
N LYS A 25 8.58 0.91 4.61
CA LYS A 25 8.22 1.21 3.21
C LYS A 25 8.65 2.63 2.84
N THR A 26 9.51 2.76 1.84
CA THR A 26 9.87 4.05 1.24
C THR A 26 9.01 4.30 0.01
N CYS A 27 8.39 5.47 -0.08
CA CYS A 27 7.71 5.91 -1.30
C CYS A 27 8.76 6.32 -2.33
N VAL A 28 8.67 5.74 -3.54
CA VAL A 28 9.54 6.08 -4.67
C VAL A 28 8.68 6.47 -5.86
N THR A 29 9.16 7.43 -6.63
CA THR A 29 8.58 7.77 -7.94
C THR A 29 9.28 6.95 -9.01
N LEU A 30 8.51 6.26 -9.85
CA LEU A 30 9.01 5.44 -10.94
C LEU A 30 8.16 5.68 -12.20
N LEU A 31 8.79 5.59 -13.37
CA LEU A 31 8.11 5.72 -14.66
C LEU A 31 7.71 4.33 -15.17
N LEU A 32 6.47 4.19 -15.63
CA LEU A 32 5.96 2.99 -16.29
C LEU A 32 5.31 3.39 -17.60
N GLU A 33 5.42 2.50 -18.59
CA GLU A 33 4.60 2.57 -19.79
C GLU A 33 3.11 2.51 -19.42
N ASN A 34 2.30 3.28 -20.14
CA ASN A 34 0.87 3.41 -19.84
C ASN A 34 0.12 2.07 -19.97
N GLU A 35 0.52 1.25 -20.94
CA GLU A 35 -0.03 -0.07 -21.22
C GLU A 35 0.27 -1.06 -20.08
N VAL A 36 1.46 -0.94 -19.49
CA VAL A 36 1.87 -1.74 -18.32
C VAL A 36 1.02 -1.33 -17.12
N LEU A 37 0.87 -0.03 -16.87
CA LEU A 37 0.03 0.48 -15.78
C LEU A 37 -1.43 0.05 -15.94
N ALA A 38 -1.99 0.14 -17.15
CA ALA A 38 -3.37 -0.28 -17.44
C ALA A 38 -3.56 -1.79 -17.18
N SER A 39 -2.62 -2.61 -17.63
CA SER A 39 -2.64 -4.06 -17.40
C SER A 39 -2.58 -4.42 -15.92
N LEU A 40 -1.76 -3.70 -15.14
CA LEU A 40 -1.66 -3.92 -13.70
C LEU A 40 -2.93 -3.49 -12.97
N LYS A 41 -3.58 -2.39 -13.37
CA LYS A 41 -4.87 -1.96 -12.81
C LYS A 41 -5.95 -3.02 -12.99
N LEU A 42 -6.11 -3.54 -14.21
CA LEU A 42 -7.09 -4.60 -14.50
C LEU A 42 -6.84 -5.86 -13.66
N ARG A 43 -5.58 -6.28 -13.51
CA ARG A 43 -5.24 -7.44 -12.66
C ARG A 43 -5.49 -7.19 -11.18
N ALA A 44 -5.24 -5.97 -10.71
CA ALA A 44 -5.52 -5.58 -9.33
C ALA A 44 -7.02 -5.61 -9.02
N GLU A 45 -7.87 -5.17 -9.95
CA GLU A 45 -9.33 -5.26 -9.83
C GLU A 45 -9.79 -6.72 -9.71
N ILE A 46 -9.26 -7.62 -10.54
CA ILE A 46 -9.56 -9.06 -10.48
C ILE A 46 -9.12 -9.66 -9.13
N ASN A 47 -7.97 -9.26 -8.61
CA ASN A 47 -7.40 -9.79 -7.38
C ASN A 47 -7.92 -9.10 -6.11
N GLY A 48 -8.75 -8.05 -6.23
CA GLY A 48 -9.25 -7.27 -5.11
C GLY A 48 -8.15 -6.51 -4.35
N CYS A 49 -7.05 -6.13 -5.02
CA CYS A 49 -5.92 -5.43 -4.41
C CYS A 49 -5.59 -4.13 -5.16
N HIS A 50 -4.69 -3.31 -4.60
CA HIS A 50 -4.21 -2.11 -5.28
C HIS A 50 -3.11 -2.48 -6.30
N TYR A 51 -3.07 -1.84 -7.47
CA TYR A 51 -2.05 -2.14 -8.50
C TYR A 51 -0.61 -1.94 -8.01
N GLN A 52 -0.40 -1.06 -7.02
CA GLN A 52 0.90 -0.88 -6.36
C GLN A 52 1.38 -2.15 -5.64
N THR A 53 0.47 -2.97 -5.10
CA THR A 53 0.82 -4.25 -4.50
C THR A 53 1.46 -5.18 -5.54
N LEU A 54 0.87 -5.24 -6.73
CA LEU A 54 1.42 -6.02 -7.85
C LEU A 54 2.78 -5.48 -8.32
N ILE A 55 2.94 -4.15 -8.38
CA ILE A 55 4.24 -3.53 -8.71
C ILE A 55 5.30 -3.97 -7.71
N ASN A 56 5.01 -3.89 -6.40
CA ASN A 56 5.96 -4.28 -5.37
C ASN A 56 6.32 -5.77 -5.45
N GLU A 57 5.34 -6.66 -5.68
CA GLU A 57 5.60 -8.09 -5.86
C GLU A 57 6.52 -8.38 -7.06
N ILE A 58 6.31 -7.68 -8.18
CA ILE A 58 7.15 -7.81 -9.37
C ILE A 58 8.57 -7.33 -9.07
N LEU A 59 8.72 -6.17 -8.43
CA LEU A 59 10.04 -5.62 -8.08
C LEU A 59 10.81 -6.53 -7.11
N ILE A 60 10.12 -7.14 -6.14
CA ILE A 60 10.74 -8.11 -5.22
C ILE A 60 11.24 -9.36 -5.96
N ARG A 61 10.48 -9.86 -6.93
CA ARG A 61 10.86 -11.07 -7.70
C ARG A 61 11.95 -10.81 -8.74
N ALA A 62 12.14 -9.56 -9.15
CA ALA A 62 13.14 -9.16 -10.15
C ALA A 62 14.52 -8.88 -9.53
N ALA A 63 14.60 -8.72 -8.20
CA ALA A 63 15.82 -8.55 -7.43
C ALA A 63 16.43 -9.91 -7.04
#